data_AF-A0A9C7RJ52-F1
#
_entry.id   AF-A0A9C7RJ52-F1
#
_cell.length_a   1.000
_cell.length_b   1.000
_cell.length_c   1.000
_cell.angle_alpha   90.00
_cell.angle_beta   90.00
_cell.angle_gamma   90.00
#
_symmetry.space_group_name_H-M   'P 1'
#
loop_
_entity.id
_entity.type
_entity.pdbx_description
1 polymer ?
#
loop_
_entity_poly.entity_id
_entity_poly.type
_entity_poly.pdbx_seq_one_letter_code
_entity_poly.pdbx_strand_id
1 'polypeptide(L)'
;DKIVGMPEEKRHHILGSQGQLWTEYMPTMSQVEYMGFPRIRALSEVVWLNPGKKDYQDFLKHLEIHRNRLIILGVNAHPEP
;
A
#
# COMPACT_ATOMS: atom_id res chain seq x y z
N ASP A 1 8.00 3.03 -11.74
CA ASP A 1 8.36 1.61 -11.61
C ASP A 1 9.37 1.44 -10.47
N LYS A 2 9.43 0.30 -9.77
CA LYS A 2 10.18 0.17 -8.50
C LYS A 2 11.70 0.11 -8.64
N ILE A 3 12.17 -0.08 -9.88
CA ILE A 3 13.58 -0.38 -10.20
C ILE A 3 14.18 0.68 -11.14
N VAL A 4 13.53 1.84 -11.27
CA VAL A 4 14.03 2.96 -12.08
C VAL A 4 15.39 3.40 -11.54
N GLY A 5 16.38 3.50 -12.43
CA GLY A 5 17.75 3.89 -12.08
C GLY A 5 18.63 2.76 -11.56
N MET A 6 18.14 1.52 -11.48
CA MET A 6 18.94 0.39 -11.04
C MET A 6 19.57 -0.38 -12.22
N PRO A 7 20.87 -0.72 -12.16
CA PRO A 7 21.53 -1.54 -13.18
C PRO A 7 20.85 -2.89 -13.35
N GLU A 8 20.74 -3.36 -14.60
CA GLU A 8 20.00 -4.57 -14.94
C GLU A 8 20.59 -5.81 -14.26
N GLU A 9 21.92 -5.89 -14.21
CA GLU A 9 22.66 -6.96 -13.59
C GLU A 9 22.38 -7.07 -12.09
N LYS A 10 21.88 -6.03 -11.41
CA LYS A 10 21.58 -6.07 -9.97
C LYS A 10 20.14 -6.44 -9.65
N ARG A 11 19.24 -6.47 -10.64
CA ARG A 11 17.79 -6.68 -10.43
C ARG A 11 17.45 -8.02 -9.78
N HIS A 12 18.25 -9.04 -10.04
CA HIS A 12 18.06 -10.39 -9.49
C HIS A 12 18.31 -10.48 -7.97
N HIS A 13 18.92 -9.47 -7.34
CA HIS A 13 19.10 -9.43 -5.89
C HIS A 13 17.88 -8.90 -5.13
N ILE A 14 16.85 -8.38 -5.83
CA ILE A 14 15.65 -7.85 -5.19
C ILE A 14 14.77 -9.00 -4.70
N LEU A 15 14.58 -9.08 -3.38
CA LEU A 15 13.66 -10.05 -2.77
C LEU A 15 12.21 -9.55 -2.74
N GLY A 16 12.01 -8.23 -2.71
CA GLY A 16 10.67 -7.65 -2.62
C GLY A 16 10.70 -6.18 -2.24
N SER A 17 9.63 -5.72 -1.59
CA SER A 17 9.52 -4.37 -1.05
C SER A 17 8.83 -4.42 0.32
N GLN A 18 9.08 -3.40 1.14
CA GLN A 18 8.47 -3.26 2.47
C GLN A 18 7.90 -1.85 2.61
N GLY A 19 6.88 -1.70 3.45
CA GLY A 19 6.42 -0.40 3.95
C GLY A 19 6.57 -0.40 5.47
N GLN A 20 7.36 0.52 6.00
CA GLN A 20 7.50 0.71 7.44
C GLN A 20 6.46 1.70 7.95
N LEU A 21 5.94 1.43 9.16
CA LEU A 21 5.23 2.41 9.98
C LEU A 21 6.11 2.72 11.19
N TRP A 22 6.57 3.96 11.24
CA TRP A 22 7.39 4.50 12.32
C TRP A 22 6.45 5.15 13.34
N THR A 23 6.43 4.64 14.57
CA THR A 23 5.37 4.90 15.55
C THR A 23 5.74 5.94 16.61
N GLU A 24 6.84 6.67 16.44
CA GLU A 24 7.32 7.70 17.38
C GLU A 24 6.24 8.72 17.76
N TYR A 25 5.31 9.00 16.83
CA TYR A 25 4.20 9.94 17.02
C TYR A 25 2.81 9.29 16.86
N MET A 26 2.70 7.97 17.01
CA MET A 26 1.45 7.21 16.88
C MET A 26 1.15 6.43 18.17
N PRO A 27 0.89 7.12 19.31
CA PRO A 27 0.71 6.46 20.61
C PRO A 27 -0.50 5.52 20.70
N THR A 28 -1.46 5.62 19.77
CA THR A 28 -2.66 4.79 19.76
C THR A 28 -2.77 3.95 18.49
N MET A 29 -3.37 2.77 18.61
CA MET A 29 -3.67 1.93 17.44
C MET A 29 -4.55 2.64 16.42
N SER A 30 -5.47 3.50 16.88
CA SER A 30 -6.30 4.32 15.99
C SER A 30 -5.47 5.22 15.06
N GLN A 31 -4.35 5.78 15.55
CA GLN A 31 -3.43 6.56 14.71
C GLN A 31 -2.59 5.66 13.79
N VAL A 32 -2.18 4.48 14.26
CA VAL A 32 -1.46 3.50 13.43
C VAL A 32 -2.34 3.04 12.27
N GLU A 33 -3.62 2.75 12.51
CA GLU A 33 -4.60 2.40 11.47
C GLU A 33 -4.81 3.56 10.49
N TYR A 34 -4.96 4.78 11.00
CA TYR A 34 -5.13 5.99 10.18
C TYR A 34 -3.94 6.22 9.28
N MET A 35 -2.74 5.92 9.76
CA MET A 35 -1.53 6.06 8.97
C MET A 35 -1.33 4.86 8.03
N GLY A 36 -1.62 3.62 8.45
CA GLY A 36 -1.40 2.44 7.63
C GLY A 36 -2.39 2.30 6.48
N PHE A 37 -3.67 2.57 6.75
CA PHE A 37 -4.76 2.37 5.80
C PHE A 37 -5.22 3.70 5.17
N PRO A 38 -5.49 3.72 3.86
CA PRO A 38 -5.55 2.57 2.95
C PRO A 38 -4.22 2.29 2.22
N ARG A 39 -3.14 3.04 2.48
CA ARG A 39 -1.86 2.98 1.76
C ARG A 39 -1.23 1.58 1.68
N ILE A 40 -1.38 0.75 2.71
CA ILE A 40 -0.90 -0.63 2.71
C ILE A 40 -1.52 -1.49 1.60
N ARG A 41 -2.75 -1.18 1.15
CA ARG A 41 -3.40 -1.85 0.01
C ARG A 41 -2.70 -1.54 -1.31
N ALA A 42 -2.25 -0.29 -1.49
CA ALA A 42 -1.47 0.14 -2.66
C ALA A 42 -0.11 -0.55 -2.68
N LEU A 43 0.59 -0.58 -1.53
CA LEU A 43 1.85 -1.32 -1.40
C LEU A 43 1.68 -2.79 -1.78
N SER A 44 0.66 -3.45 -1.22
CA SER A 44 0.33 -4.85 -1.48
C SER A 44 0.12 -5.13 -2.97
N GLU A 45 -0.58 -4.22 -3.67
CA GLU A 45 -0.77 -4.34 -5.12
C GLU A 45 0.54 -4.21 -5.89
N VAL A 46 1.35 -3.24 -5.51
CA VAL A 46 2.64 -2.96 -6.14
C VAL A 46 3.57 -4.16 -5.99
N VAL A 47 3.59 -4.85 -4.85
CA VAL A 47 4.41 -6.05 -4.59
C VAL A 47 3.87 -7.33 -5.21
N TRP A 48 2.55 -7.48 -5.30
CA TRP A 48 1.96 -8.73 -5.76
C TRP A 48 1.68 -8.77 -7.27
N LEU A 49 1.25 -7.65 -7.87
CA LEU A 49 0.91 -7.63 -9.29
C LEU A 49 2.15 -7.52 -10.18
N ASN A 50 2.13 -8.31 -11.26
CA ASN A 50 3.07 -8.18 -12.35
C ASN A 50 3.04 -6.74 -12.92
N PRO A 51 4.18 -6.15 -13.30
CA PRO A 51 4.24 -4.74 -13.75
C PRO A 51 3.24 -4.39 -14.87
N GLY A 52 3.04 -5.27 -15.85
CA GLY A 52 2.11 -5.05 -16.98
C GLY A 52 0.62 -5.21 -16.64
N LYS A 53 0.27 -5.54 -15.39
CA LYS A 53 -1.12 -5.67 -14.92
C LYS A 53 -1.55 -4.53 -13.99
N LYS A 54 -0.71 -3.52 -13.81
CA LYS A 54 -1.00 -2.38 -12.93
C LYS A 54 -1.78 -1.34 -13.72
N ASP A 55 -3.04 -1.16 -13.35
CA ASP A 55 -3.91 -0.10 -13.87
C ASP A 55 -4.41 0.75 -12.71
N TYR A 56 -4.15 2.06 -12.76
CA TYR A 56 -4.49 2.95 -11.66
C TYR A 56 -6.00 3.16 -11.51
N GLN A 57 -6.76 3.16 -12.61
CA GLN A 57 -8.21 3.33 -12.55
C GLN A 57 -8.88 2.07 -11.99
N ASP A 58 -8.37 0.89 -12.34
CA ASP A 58 -8.82 -0.37 -11.77
C ASP A 58 -8.46 -0.50 -10.28
N PHE A 59 -7.26 -0.04 -9.90
CA PHE A 59 -6.85 0.07 -8.50
C PHE A 59 -7.85 0.92 -7.70
N LEU A 60 -8.23 2.11 -8.19
CA LEU A 60 -9.17 2.99 -7.48
C LEU A 60 -10.53 2.33 -7.25
N LYS A 61 -11.06 1.59 -8.24
CA LYS A 61 -12.30 0.81 -8.09
C LYS A 61 -12.17 -0.25 -7.00
N HIS A 62 -11.06 -0.98 -6.98
CA HIS A 62 -10.79 -1.99 -5.94
C HIS A 62 -10.54 -1.38 -4.56
N LEU A 63 -9.95 -0.19 -4.52
CA LEU A 63 -9.69 0.55 -3.30
C LEU A 63 -11.01 0.98 -2.65
N GLU A 64 -11.97 1.47 -3.43
CA GLU A 64 -13.31 1.84 -2.95
C GLU A 64 -14.02 0.64 -2.29
N ILE A 65 -14.01 -0.52 -2.96
CA ILE A 65 -14.57 -1.76 -2.41
C ILE A 65 -13.84 -2.14 -1.11
N HIS A 66 -12.51 -2.01 -1.07
CA HIS A 66 -11.73 -2.31 0.12
C HIS A 66 -12.04 -1.35 1.28
N ARG A 67 -12.24 -0.06 1.01
CA ARG A 67 -12.62 0.94 2.00
C ARG A 67 -13.95 0.60 2.66
N ASN A 68 -14.95 0.17 1.87
CA ASN A 68 -16.23 -0.27 2.43
C ASN A 68 -16.07 -1.44 3.41
N ARG A 69 -15.16 -2.37 3.12
CA ARG A 69 -14.83 -3.46 4.06
C ARG A 69 -14.16 -2.95 5.33
N LEU A 70 -13.22 -2.01 5.23
CA LEU A 70 -12.55 -1.40 6.38
C LEU A 70 -13.55 -0.66 7.29
N ILE A 71 -14.53 0.04 6.70
CA ILE A 71 -15.62 0.71 7.44
C ILE A 71 -16.45 -0.32 8.22
N ILE A 72 -16.87 -1.41 7.58
CA ILE A 72 -17.64 -2.49 8.23
C ILE A 72 -16.84 -3.14 9.37
N LEU A 73 -15.52 -3.25 9.20
CA LEU A 73 -14.62 -3.80 10.21
C LEU A 73 -14.26 -2.80 11.33
N GLY A 74 -14.69 -1.54 11.23
CA GLY A 74 -14.39 -0.51 12.22
C GLY A 74 -12.93 -0.04 12.24
N VAL A 75 -12.19 -0.24 11.13
CA VAL A 75 -10.79 0.19 11.02
C VAL A 75 -10.73 1.70 10.73
N ASN A 76 -9.95 2.46 11.50
CA ASN A 76 -9.81 3.90 11.32
C ASN A 76 -8.88 4.23 10.14
N ALA A 77 -9.31 4.01 8.89
CA ALA A 77 -8.52 4.35 7.71
C ALA A 77 -8.58 5.84 7.38
N HIS A 78 -7.48 6.43 6.89
CA HIS A 78 -7.45 7.82 6.42
C HIS A 78 -8.50 8.02 5.31
N PRO A 79 -9.35 9.05 5.38
CA PRO A 79 -10.23 9.40 4.28
C PRO A 79 -9.40 10.00 3.13
N GLU A 80 -9.36 9.38 1.95
CA GLU A 80 -8.82 10.08 0.77
C GLU A 80 -9.61 11.39 0.53
N PRO A 81 -8.98 12.45 0.01
CA PRO A 81 -9.68 13.64 -0.48
C PRO A 81 -10.70 13.31 -1.58
#